data_AF-A0A3B9H1V7-F1
#
_entry.id   AF-A0A3B9H1V7-F1
#
_cell.length_a   1.000
_cell.length_b   1.000
_cell.length_c   1.000
_cell.angle_alpha   90.00
_cell.angle_beta   90.00
_cell.angle_gamma   90.00
#
_symmetry.space_group_name_H-M   'P 1'
#
loop_
_entity.id
_entity.type
_entity.pdbx_description
1 polymer ?
#
loop_
_entity_poly.entity_id
_entity_poly.type
_entity_poly.pdbx_seq_one_letter_code
_entity_poly.pdbx_strand_id
1 'polypeptide(L)'
;YRHFKNKTDLFEATMRQLLNLVLKEESAAIASADSDIDRLRAVITSKFSPALFNSEFCTVWLHFWANAHSDPKFARIERLSDKLLQRSLNRYAGKVLPPADSAAFSTEAALIIDGLWVEHAQKRSELTSHVAKEVALGSLEARLGR
;
A
#
# COMPACT_ATOMS: atom_id res chain seq x y z
N TYR A 1 -23.39 17.99 -11.66
CA TYR A 1 -22.06 18.47 -12.07
C TYR A 1 -21.73 19.73 -11.27
N ARG A 2 -21.17 19.60 -10.06
CA ARG A 2 -20.70 20.76 -9.27
C ARG A 2 -19.23 21.01 -9.60
N HIS A 3 -18.97 22.24 -10.05
CA HIS A 3 -17.69 22.75 -10.52
C HIS A 3 -16.59 22.63 -9.46
N PHE A 4 -15.50 21.95 -9.79
CA PHE A 4 -14.22 22.02 -9.07
C PHE A 4 -13.71 23.45 -9.17
N LYS A 5 -13.66 24.18 -8.05
CA LYS A 5 -13.33 25.62 -8.04
C LYS A 5 -11.86 25.91 -8.33
N ASN A 6 -10.95 24.93 -8.20
CA ASN A 6 -9.53 25.02 -8.56
C ASN A 6 -8.97 23.62 -8.91
N LYS A 7 -7.93 23.55 -9.75
CA LYS A 7 -7.23 22.30 -10.16
C LYS A 7 -6.92 21.40 -8.96
N THR A 8 -6.50 21.98 -7.84
CA THR A 8 -6.17 21.29 -6.57
C THR A 8 -7.34 20.49 -5.98
N ASP A 9 -8.58 20.96 -6.10
CA ASP A 9 -9.74 20.25 -5.53
C ASP A 9 -10.09 18.99 -6.32
N LEU A 10 -9.88 19.01 -7.64
CA LEU A 10 -10.02 17.82 -8.49
C LEU A 10 -8.94 16.80 -8.13
N PHE A 11 -7.69 17.23 -7.98
CA PHE A 11 -6.60 16.34 -7.57
C PHE A 11 -6.87 15.71 -6.19
N GLU A 12 -7.33 16.49 -5.21
CA GLU A 12 -7.68 15.98 -3.90
C GLU A 12 -8.79 14.91 -3.97
N ALA A 13 -9.85 15.17 -4.76
CA ALA A 13 -10.94 14.22 -4.96
C ALA A 13 -10.44 12.91 -5.60
N THR A 14 -9.59 13.01 -6.63
CA THR A 14 -8.96 11.85 -7.26
C THR A 14 -8.14 11.04 -6.26
N MET A 15 -7.31 11.69 -5.44
CA MET A 15 -6.48 11.00 -4.44
C MET A 15 -7.31 10.28 -3.38
N ARG A 16 -8.41 10.88 -2.94
CA ARG A 16 -9.37 10.21 -2.03
C ARG A 16 -9.99 8.98 -2.69
N GLN A 17 -10.31 9.05 -3.97
CA GLN A 17 -10.82 7.91 -4.73
C GLN A 17 -9.78 6.79 -4.86
N LEU A 18 -8.52 7.13 -5.12
CA LEU A 18 -7.43 6.15 -5.17
C LEU A 18 -7.21 5.49 -3.81
N LEU A 19 -7.18 6.27 -2.72
CA LEU A 19 -7.08 5.71 -1.36
C LEU A 19 -8.27 4.77 -1.05
N ASN A 20 -9.49 5.14 -1.44
CA ASN A 20 -10.65 4.27 -1.28
C ASN A 20 -10.50 2.96 -2.06
N LEU A 21 -9.90 2.98 -3.25
CA LEU A 21 -9.61 1.76 -3.99
C LEU A 21 -8.59 0.88 -3.24
N VAL A 22 -7.51 1.46 -2.70
CA VAL A 22 -6.53 0.74 -1.88
C VAL A 22 -7.21 0.03 -0.71
N LEU A 23 -8.06 0.74 0.02
CA LEU A 23 -8.77 0.20 1.19
C LEU A 23 -9.79 -0.88 0.80
N LYS A 24 -10.45 -0.73 -0.36
CA LYS A 24 -11.40 -1.70 -0.88
C LYS A 24 -10.69 -3.01 -1.24
N GLU A 25 -9.59 -2.94 -1.98
CA GLU A 25 -8.81 -4.12 -2.37
C GLU A 25 -8.25 -4.86 -1.15
N GLU A 26 -7.72 -4.11 -0.18
CA GLU A 26 -7.25 -4.69 1.09
C GLU A 26 -8.37 -5.38 1.86
N SER A 27 -9.51 -4.69 2.04
CA SER A 27 -10.64 -5.22 2.80
C SER A 27 -11.22 -6.49 2.16
N ALA A 28 -11.31 -6.52 0.83
CA ALA A 28 -11.78 -7.69 0.09
C ALA A 28 -10.83 -8.89 0.25
N ALA A 29 -9.52 -8.65 0.16
CA ALA A 29 -8.51 -9.69 0.34
C ALA A 29 -8.54 -10.26 1.77
N ILE A 30 -8.63 -9.39 2.80
CA ILE A 30 -8.72 -9.81 4.21
C ILE A 30 -10.00 -10.61 4.48
N ALA A 31 -11.13 -10.19 3.90
CA ALA A 31 -12.42 -10.87 4.08
C ALA A 31 -12.42 -12.29 3.52
N SER A 32 -11.57 -12.57 2.53
CA SER A 32 -11.45 -13.88 1.89
C SER A 32 -10.41 -14.78 2.57
N ALA A 33 -9.75 -14.31 3.63
CA ALA A 33 -8.67 -15.03 4.31
C ALA A 33 -9.16 -15.75 5.58
N ASP A 34 -8.73 -16.99 5.75
CA ASP A 34 -9.22 -17.91 6.78
C ASP A 34 -8.50 -17.73 8.13
N SER A 35 -7.19 -17.45 8.11
CA SER A 35 -6.36 -17.35 9.30
C SER A 35 -5.73 -15.96 9.49
N ASP A 36 -5.17 -15.67 10.67
CA ASP A 36 -4.50 -14.38 10.91
C ASP A 36 -3.20 -14.23 10.10
N ILE A 37 -2.50 -15.34 9.80
CA ILE A 37 -1.35 -15.31 8.88
C ILE A 37 -1.80 -15.05 7.43
N ASP A 38 -2.91 -15.64 6.99
CA ASP A 38 -3.44 -15.38 5.66
C ASP A 38 -3.98 -13.96 5.54
N ARG A 39 -4.53 -13.38 6.61
CA ARG A 39 -4.91 -11.97 6.66
C ARG A 39 -3.70 -11.05 6.56
N LEU A 40 -2.58 -11.39 7.21
CA LEU A 40 -1.34 -10.63 7.05
C LEU A 40 -0.83 -10.70 5.61
N ARG A 41 -0.80 -11.90 5.01
CA ARG A 41 -0.47 -12.08 3.60
C ARG A 41 -1.43 -11.31 2.69
N ALA A 42 -2.72 -11.26 3.02
CA ALA A 42 -3.73 -10.51 2.28
C ALA A 42 -3.48 -8.99 2.33
N VAL A 43 -3.11 -8.44 3.49
CA VAL A 43 -2.72 -7.01 3.61
C VAL A 43 -1.59 -6.69 2.63
N ILE A 44 -0.54 -7.52 2.62
CA ILE A 44 0.64 -7.33 1.75
C ILE A 44 0.26 -7.51 0.28
N THR A 45 -0.33 -8.66 -0.08
CA THR A 45 -0.60 -9.03 -1.47
C THR A 45 -1.68 -8.17 -2.13
N SER A 46 -2.61 -7.59 -1.36
CA SER A 46 -3.61 -6.65 -1.88
C SER A 46 -2.99 -5.44 -2.57
N LYS A 47 -1.81 -4.98 -2.11
CA LYS A 47 -1.08 -3.83 -2.68
C LYS A 47 -0.54 -4.10 -4.07
N PHE A 48 -0.54 -5.37 -4.48
CA PHE A 48 -0.09 -5.84 -5.78
C PHE A 48 -1.25 -6.36 -6.64
N SER A 49 -2.51 -6.03 -6.30
CA SER A 49 -3.66 -6.39 -7.14
C SER A 49 -3.60 -5.66 -8.49
N PRO A 50 -4.19 -6.20 -9.57
CA PRO A 50 -4.20 -5.52 -10.87
C PRO A 50 -4.82 -4.11 -10.84
N ALA A 51 -5.73 -3.85 -9.88
CA ALA A 51 -6.37 -2.55 -9.71
C ALA A 51 -5.42 -1.48 -9.15
N LEU A 52 -4.40 -1.87 -8.37
CA LEU A 52 -3.45 -0.96 -7.73
C LEU A 52 -2.06 -0.99 -8.38
N PHE A 53 -1.60 -2.17 -8.79
CA PHE A 53 -0.25 -2.38 -9.30
C PHE A 53 -0.25 -2.42 -10.83
N ASN A 54 -0.55 -1.26 -11.38
CA ASN A 54 -0.46 -0.96 -12.80
C ASN A 54 0.22 0.41 -12.99
N SER A 55 0.76 0.63 -14.18
CA SER A 55 1.55 1.83 -14.49
C SER A 55 0.79 3.14 -14.22
N GLU A 56 -0.49 3.21 -14.56
CA GLU A 56 -1.30 4.42 -14.37
C GLU A 56 -1.46 4.74 -12.88
N PHE A 57 -1.89 3.76 -12.08
CA PHE A 57 -2.12 3.94 -10.65
C PHE A 57 -0.82 4.31 -9.93
N CYS A 58 0.25 3.52 -10.11
CA CYS A 58 1.54 3.77 -9.43
C CYS A 58 2.13 5.13 -9.83
N THR A 59 2.02 5.54 -11.09
CA THR A 59 2.51 6.86 -11.54
C THR A 59 1.74 8.01 -10.90
N VAL A 60 0.41 7.93 -10.84
CA VAL A 60 -0.41 8.98 -10.20
C VAL A 60 -0.11 9.06 -8.71
N TRP A 61 0.07 7.92 -8.05
CA TRP A 61 0.43 7.88 -6.63
C TRP A 61 1.82 8.46 -6.35
N LEU A 62 2.81 8.19 -7.23
CA LEU A 62 4.14 8.76 -7.11
C LEU A 62 4.16 10.28 -7.33
N HIS A 63 3.38 10.79 -8.29
CA HIS A 63 3.20 12.24 -8.46
C HIS A 63 2.64 12.89 -7.20
N PHE A 64 1.74 12.20 -6.51
CA PHE A 64 1.20 12.67 -5.26
C PHE A 64 2.26 12.73 -4.14
N TRP A 65 3.06 11.67 -3.94
CA TRP A 65 4.17 11.69 -2.99
C TRP A 65 5.12 12.86 -3.26
N ALA A 66 5.47 13.09 -4.53
CA ALA A 66 6.35 14.21 -4.92
C ALA A 66 5.79 15.60 -4.56
N ASN A 67 4.46 15.74 -4.44
CA ASN A 67 3.81 17.00 -4.09
C ASN A 67 3.33 17.06 -2.63
N ALA A 68 3.46 15.98 -1.87
CA ALA A 68 2.94 15.91 -0.50
C ALA A 68 3.67 16.87 0.46
N HIS A 69 4.95 17.17 0.22
CA HIS A 69 5.70 18.14 1.01
C HIS A 69 5.18 19.58 0.88
N SER A 70 4.71 19.97 -0.31
CA SER A 70 4.32 21.34 -0.63
C SER A 70 2.82 21.60 -0.54
N ASP A 71 1.97 20.56 -0.59
CA ASP A 71 0.52 20.66 -0.47
C ASP A 71 -0.01 20.00 0.82
N PRO A 72 -0.50 20.78 1.80
CA PRO A 72 -1.04 20.25 3.06
C PRO A 72 -2.20 19.25 2.89
N LYS A 73 -2.99 19.37 1.82
CA LYS A 73 -4.09 18.43 1.53
C LYS A 73 -3.52 17.08 1.11
N PHE A 74 -2.44 17.08 0.32
CA PHE A 74 -1.75 15.86 -0.06
C PHE A 74 -1.01 15.23 1.12
N ALA A 75 -0.27 16.02 1.90
CA ALA A 75 0.34 15.55 3.15
C ALA A 75 -0.67 14.87 4.10
N ARG A 76 -1.93 15.31 4.11
CA ARG A 76 -2.97 14.68 4.94
C ARG A 76 -3.38 13.30 4.42
N ILE A 77 -3.51 13.13 3.11
CA ILE A 77 -3.88 11.85 2.50
C ILE A 77 -2.73 10.84 2.60
N GLU A 78 -1.49 11.29 2.41
CA GLU A 78 -0.27 10.47 2.54
C GLU A 78 -0.18 9.90 3.96
N ARG A 79 -0.18 10.79 4.96
CA ARG A 79 -0.18 10.40 6.38
C ARG A 79 -1.34 9.50 6.76
N LEU A 80 -2.49 9.63 6.10
CA LEU A 80 -3.63 8.74 6.33
C LEU A 80 -3.37 7.36 5.73
N SER A 81 -2.89 7.29 4.50
CA SER A 81 -2.53 6.04 3.83
C SER A 81 -1.51 5.25 4.65
N ASP A 82 -0.41 5.90 5.06
CA ASP A 82 0.66 5.27 5.84
C ASP A 82 0.13 4.73 7.17
N LYS A 83 -0.67 5.54 7.87
CA LYS A 83 -1.30 5.12 9.14
C LYS A 83 -2.22 3.92 8.96
N LEU A 84 -2.98 3.86 7.88
CA LEU A 84 -3.90 2.75 7.61
C LEU A 84 -3.13 1.48 7.28
N LEU A 85 -2.10 1.56 6.43
CA LEU A 85 -1.21 0.43 6.13
C LEU A 85 -0.52 -0.09 7.39
N GLN A 86 0.13 0.80 8.15
CA GLN A 86 0.80 0.45 9.41
C GLN A 86 -0.16 -0.17 10.41
N ARG A 87 -1.38 0.38 10.53
CA ARG A 87 -2.40 -0.20 11.42
C ARG A 87 -2.79 -1.61 11.00
N SER A 88 -2.96 -1.85 9.71
CA SER A 88 -3.34 -3.16 9.17
C SER A 88 -2.23 -4.19 9.37
N LEU A 89 -0.99 -3.84 9.03
CA LEU A 89 0.19 -4.66 9.25
C LEU A 89 0.36 -5.01 10.73
N ASN A 90 0.41 -4.01 11.62
CA ASN A 90 0.58 -4.25 13.06
C ASN A 90 -0.54 -5.10 13.65
N ARG A 91 -1.78 -4.94 13.18
CA ARG A 91 -2.93 -5.73 13.66
C ARG A 91 -2.74 -7.23 13.45
N TYR A 92 -2.23 -7.65 12.30
CA TYR A 92 -2.09 -9.07 11.98
C TYR A 92 -0.69 -9.59 12.28
N ALA A 93 0.36 -8.79 12.09
CA ALA A 93 1.73 -9.12 12.50
C ALA A 93 1.80 -9.40 14.01
N GLY A 94 1.13 -8.60 14.84
CA GLY A 94 1.12 -8.78 16.30
C GLY A 94 0.40 -10.05 16.77
N LYS A 95 -0.29 -10.75 15.87
CA LYS A 95 -0.93 -12.05 16.16
C LYS A 95 -0.12 -13.25 15.71
N VAL A 96 0.88 -13.05 14.84
CA VAL A 96 1.62 -14.14 14.20
C VAL A 96 3.13 -14.07 14.45
N LEU A 97 3.64 -12.89 14.84
CA LEU A 97 5.04 -12.67 15.19
C LEU A 97 5.17 -12.32 16.68
N PRO A 98 6.34 -12.59 17.30
CA PRO A 98 6.67 -12.05 18.61
C PRO A 98 6.57 -10.52 18.64
N PRO A 99 6.24 -9.90 19.79
CA PRO A 99 6.06 -8.44 19.88
C PRO A 99 7.25 -7.62 19.38
N ALA A 100 8.48 -8.07 19.64
CA ALA A 100 9.70 -7.40 19.18
C ALA A 100 9.83 -7.39 17.65
N ASP A 101 9.39 -8.46 16.98
CA ASP A 101 9.49 -8.61 15.53
C ASP A 101 8.32 -7.96 14.79
N SER A 102 7.13 -7.92 15.39
CA SER A 102 5.92 -7.39 14.75
C SER A 102 6.08 -5.93 14.28
N ALA A 103 6.62 -5.05 15.12
CA ALA A 103 6.77 -3.64 14.79
C ALA A 103 7.87 -3.40 13.74
N ALA A 104 8.99 -4.14 13.87
CA ALA A 104 10.08 -4.12 12.91
C ALA A 104 9.60 -4.60 11.53
N PHE A 105 8.89 -5.72 11.49
CA PHE A 105 8.31 -6.29 10.28
C PHE A 105 7.28 -5.35 9.64
N SER A 106 6.39 -4.72 10.42
CA SER A 106 5.40 -3.79 9.85
C SER A 106 6.06 -2.56 9.20
N THR A 107 7.19 -2.10 9.75
CA THR A 107 7.99 -1.03 9.13
C THR A 107 8.67 -1.52 7.85
N GLU A 108 9.32 -2.68 7.91
CA GLU A 108 9.99 -3.32 6.77
C GLU A 108 9.04 -3.58 5.60
N ALA A 109 7.89 -4.20 5.86
CA ALA A 109 6.89 -4.51 4.85
C ALA A 109 6.36 -3.24 4.17
N ALA A 110 6.11 -2.15 4.92
CA ALA A 110 5.69 -0.89 4.33
C ALA A 110 6.75 -0.29 3.39
N LEU A 111 8.02 -0.27 3.82
CA LEU A 111 9.12 0.22 2.99
C LEU A 111 9.30 -0.61 1.71
N ILE A 112 9.15 -1.94 1.80
CA ILE A 112 9.21 -2.83 0.64
C ILE A 112 8.03 -2.55 -0.31
N ILE A 113 6.81 -2.43 0.20
CA ILE A 113 5.61 -2.13 -0.61
C ILE A 113 5.80 -0.81 -1.36
N ASP A 114 6.22 0.26 -0.67
CA ASP A 114 6.43 1.57 -1.28
C ASP A 114 7.54 1.53 -2.33
N GLY A 115 8.66 0.85 -2.03
CA GLY A 115 9.76 0.66 -2.98
C GLY A 115 9.34 -0.06 -4.25
N LEU A 116 8.51 -1.10 -4.14
CA LEU A 116 7.99 -1.84 -5.29
C LEU A 116 7.00 -0.99 -6.12
N TRP A 117 6.21 -0.13 -5.47
CA TRP A 117 5.34 0.83 -6.16
C TRP A 117 6.16 1.88 -6.92
N VAL A 118 7.22 2.42 -6.31
CA VAL A 118 8.15 3.36 -6.96
C VAL A 118 8.83 2.71 -8.17
N GLU A 119 9.29 1.47 -8.04
CA GLU A 119 9.93 0.72 -9.11
C GLU A 119 8.94 0.47 -10.26
N HIS A 120 7.69 0.09 -9.97
CA HIS A 120 6.67 -0.16 -10.99
C HIS A 120 6.20 1.12 -11.71
N ALA A 121 6.28 2.28 -11.06
CA ALA A 121 5.97 3.57 -11.68
C ALA A 121 7.02 4.02 -12.71
N GLN A 122 8.21 3.40 -12.74
CA GLN A 122 9.25 3.77 -13.69
C GLN A 122 8.87 3.39 -15.13
N LYS A 123 9.19 4.27 -16.10
CA LYS A 123 8.84 4.08 -17.54
C LYS A 123 9.32 2.76 -18.15
N ARG A 124 10.40 2.16 -17.62
CA ARG A 124 11.01 0.92 -18.12
C ARG A 124 10.92 -0.21 -17.12
N SER A 125 9.99 -0.12 -16.16
CA SER A 125 9.83 -1.18 -15.18
C SER A 125 9.36 -2.46 -15.86
N GLU A 126 10.10 -3.55 -15.63
CA GLU A 126 9.70 -4.91 -16.00
C GLU A 126 9.15 -5.68 -14.79
N LEU A 127 9.02 -5.00 -13.64
CA LEU A 127 8.55 -5.59 -12.40
C LEU A 127 7.09 -6.02 -12.53
N THR A 128 6.85 -7.32 -12.49
CA THR A 128 5.50 -7.89 -12.54
C THR A 128 4.86 -7.95 -11.15
N SER A 129 3.51 -7.96 -11.10
CA SER A 129 2.76 -8.18 -9.86
C SER A 129 3.15 -9.49 -9.16
N HIS A 130 3.45 -10.55 -9.92
CA HIS A 130 3.88 -11.83 -9.36
C HIS A 130 5.22 -11.69 -8.62
N VAL A 131 6.25 -11.13 -9.27
CA VAL A 131 7.57 -10.93 -8.66
C VAL A 131 7.49 -9.98 -7.46
N ALA A 132 6.70 -8.90 -7.55
CA ALA A 132 6.51 -7.97 -6.44
C ALA A 132 5.88 -8.65 -5.20
N LYS A 133 4.88 -9.53 -5.42
CA LYS A 133 4.29 -10.33 -4.33
C LYS A 133 5.31 -11.27 -3.70
N GLU A 134 6.10 -11.98 -4.50
CA GLU A 134 7.14 -12.89 -4.00
C GLU A 134 8.17 -12.14 -3.14
N VAL A 135 8.65 -10.98 -3.60
CA VAL A 135 9.60 -10.15 -2.83
C VAL A 135 8.97 -9.69 -1.51
N ALA A 136 7.74 -9.18 -1.54
CA ALA A 136 7.09 -8.67 -0.35
C ALA A 136 6.77 -9.80 0.66
N LEU A 137 6.28 -10.94 0.18
CA LEU A 137 6.00 -12.12 1.03
C LEU A 137 7.27 -12.78 1.55
N GLY A 138 8.36 -12.79 0.78
CA GLY A 138 9.65 -13.32 1.22
C GLY A 138 10.16 -12.65 2.49
N SER A 139 9.89 -11.36 2.69
CA SER A 139 10.20 -10.67 3.95
C SER A 139 9.43 -11.22 5.16
N LEU A 140 8.19 -11.68 4.96
CA LEU A 140 7.38 -12.30 6.01
C LEU A 140 7.87 -13.73 6.29
N GLU A 141 8.11 -14.52 5.24
CA GLU A 141 8.54 -15.92 5.41
C GLU A 141 9.91 -15.99 6.12
N ALA A 142 10.83 -15.07 5.81
CA ALA A 142 12.10 -14.95 6.52
C ALA A 142 11.93 -14.73 8.05
N ARG A 143 10.90 -13.98 8.47
CA ARG A 143 10.57 -13.76 9.90
C ARG A 143 9.92 -14.98 10.56
N LEU A 144 9.24 -15.81 9.77
CA LEU A 144 8.61 -17.05 10.22
C LEU A 144 9.60 -18.22 10.26
N GLY A 145 10.86 -18.02 9.86
CA GLY A 145 11.88 -19.05 9.76
C GLY A 145 11.62 -20.03 8.62
N ARG A 146 11.04 -19.54 7.52
CA ARG A 146 10.65 -20.32 6.33
C ARG A 146 11.32 -19.80 5.08
#